data_AF-A0A965YF23-F1
#
_entry.id   AF-A0A965YF23-F1
#
_cell.length_a   1.000
_cell.length_b   1.000
_cell.length_c   1.000
_cell.angle_alpha   90.00
_cell.angle_beta   90.00
_cell.angle_gamma   90.00
#
_symmetry.space_group_name_H-M   'P 1'
#
loop_
_entity.id
_entity.type
_entity.pdbx_description
1 polymer ?
#
loop_
_entity_poly.entity_id
_entity_poly.type
_entity_poly.pdbx_seq_one_letter_code
_entity_poly.pdbx_strand_id
1 'polypeptide(L)'
;MARKKEQVLIKTPPAPEYLGEIAKQHWSDTFGSLVAMKLATELDRPVIEMACTQYEQYRTAVTDKDRQAAITSYLRIMSKYGATPKDRKMMKYTPQPQRKGQIDKDIAEDFDL
;
A
#
# COMPACT_ATOMS: atom_id res chain seq x y z
N MET A 1 6.46 -5.74 31.83
CA MET A 1 6.34 -5.24 30.43
C MET A 1 4.88 -4.93 30.14
N ALA A 2 4.51 -3.65 30.10
CA ALA A 2 3.13 -3.25 29.81
C ALA A 2 2.80 -3.58 28.35
N ARG A 3 1.83 -4.47 28.11
CA ARG A 3 1.25 -4.66 26.78
C ARG A 3 0.59 -3.32 26.41
N LYS A 4 1.22 -2.51 25.56
CA LYS A 4 0.54 -1.38 24.91
C LYS A 4 -0.73 -1.95 24.31
N LYS A 5 -1.89 -1.60 24.88
CA LYS A 5 -3.19 -2.00 24.33
C LYS A 5 -3.19 -1.52 22.88
N GLU A 6 -3.43 -2.44 21.97
CA GLU A 6 -3.61 -2.15 20.55
C GLU A 6 -4.80 -1.20 20.47
N GLN A 7 -4.52 0.11 20.33
CA GLN A 7 -5.57 1.11 20.30
C GLN A 7 -6.16 1.10 18.90
N VAL A 8 -7.44 0.74 18.84
CA VAL A 8 -8.24 0.87 17.64
C VAL A 8 -8.33 2.34 17.29
N LEU A 9 -8.11 2.65 16.01
CA LEU A 9 -8.15 4.01 15.52
C LEU A 9 -9.59 4.50 15.42
N ILE A 10 -9.80 5.73 15.90
CA ILE A 10 -11.10 6.42 15.87
C ILE A 10 -11.18 7.33 14.63
N LYS A 11 -10.02 7.70 14.06
CA LYS A 11 -9.91 8.55 12.87
C LYS A 11 -8.91 7.94 11.90
N THR A 12 -9.18 8.11 10.62
CA THR A 12 -8.24 7.77 9.55
C THR A 12 -7.02 8.66 9.66
N PRO A 13 -5.80 8.11 9.82
CA PRO A 13 -4.58 8.87 9.75
C PRO A 13 -4.40 9.44 8.34
N PRO A 14 -3.74 10.60 8.20
CA PRO A 14 -3.43 11.15 6.89
C PRO A 14 -2.53 10.17 6.12
N ALA A 15 -2.80 10.06 4.81
CA ALA A 15 -1.94 9.31 3.91
C ALA A 15 -0.52 9.91 3.90
N PRO A 16 0.55 9.10 3.85
CA PRO A 16 1.89 9.62 3.74
C PRO A 16 2.08 10.51 2.51
N GLU A 17 2.79 11.62 2.67
CA GLU A 17 2.94 12.65 1.62
C GLU A 17 3.63 12.14 0.36
N TYR A 18 4.50 11.13 0.51
CA TYR A 18 5.21 10.52 -0.60
C TYR A 18 4.34 9.61 -1.47
N LEU A 19 3.19 9.12 -0.98
CA LEU A 19 2.30 8.30 -1.80
C LEU A 19 1.83 9.10 -3.03
N GLY A 20 1.72 8.45 -4.18
CA GLY A 20 1.09 9.07 -5.32
C GLY A 20 -0.43 9.18 -5.14
N GLU A 21 -1.09 9.92 -6.03
CA GLU A 21 -2.51 10.27 -5.86
C GLU A 21 -3.42 9.03 -5.86
N ILE A 22 -3.09 8.00 -6.63
CA ILE A 22 -3.86 6.75 -6.65
C ILE A 22 -3.71 6.01 -5.31
N ALA A 23 -2.50 5.97 -4.76
CA ALA A 23 -2.25 5.35 -3.46
C ALA A 23 -2.91 6.13 -2.32
N LYS A 24 -2.92 7.47 -2.37
CA LYS A 24 -3.61 8.32 -1.38
C LYS A 24 -5.13 8.11 -1.40
N GLN A 25 -5.72 8.00 -2.58
CA GLN A 25 -7.15 7.69 -2.69
C GLN A 25 -7.46 6.31 -2.12
N HIS A 26 -6.68 5.30 -2.51
CA HIS A 26 -6.85 3.92 -2.03
C HIS A 26 -6.62 3.79 -0.50
N TRP A 27 -5.74 4.62 0.06
CA TRP A 27 -5.54 4.76 1.50
C TRP A 27 -6.81 5.25 2.19
N SER A 28 -7.39 6.34 1.68
CA SER A 28 -8.62 6.90 2.23
C SER A 28 -9.76 5.88 2.23
N ASP A 29 -9.91 5.14 1.13
CA ASP A 29 -10.99 4.15 0.98
C ASP A 29 -10.77 2.93 1.88
N THR A 30 -9.58 2.34 1.84
CA THR A 30 -9.26 1.11 2.58
C THR A 30 -9.11 1.37 4.07
N PHE A 31 -8.25 2.33 4.45
CA PHE A 31 -7.99 2.65 5.85
C PHE A 31 -9.24 3.30 6.49
N GLY A 32 -9.95 4.15 5.74
CA GLY A 32 -11.20 4.75 6.21
C GLY A 32 -12.28 3.72 6.50
N SER A 33 -12.45 2.71 5.63
CA SER A 33 -13.38 1.61 5.88
C SER A 33 -13.00 0.81 7.12
N LEU A 34 -11.71 0.51 7.33
CA LEU A 34 -11.24 -0.23 8.50
C LEU A 34 -11.41 0.56 9.81
N VAL A 35 -11.24 1.88 9.77
CA VAL A 35 -11.52 2.77 10.91
C VAL A 35 -13.03 2.82 11.19
N ALA A 36 -13.87 2.97 10.17
CA ALA A 36 -15.33 2.98 10.31
C ALA A 36 -15.84 1.68 10.93
N MET A 37 -15.23 0.55 10.58
CA MET A 37 -15.53 -0.77 11.15
C MET A 37 -14.86 -1.03 12.51
N LYS A 38 -14.06 -0.09 13.04
CA LYS A 38 -13.29 -0.24 14.29
C LYS A 38 -12.33 -1.45 14.28
N LEU A 39 -11.78 -1.76 13.11
CA LEU A 39 -10.84 -2.86 12.89
C LEU A 39 -9.39 -2.38 12.72
N ALA A 40 -9.22 -1.10 12.33
CA ALA A 40 -7.91 -0.48 12.15
C ALA A 40 -7.23 -0.15 13.47
N THR A 41 -5.92 -0.36 13.51
CA THR A 41 -5.02 -0.04 14.60
C THR A 41 -3.78 0.68 14.05
N GLU A 42 -3.01 1.33 14.91
CA GLU A 42 -1.73 1.97 14.50
C GLU A 42 -0.74 0.99 13.83
N LEU A 43 -0.85 -0.31 14.14
CA LEU A 43 0.01 -1.34 13.57
C LEU A 43 -0.34 -1.67 12.11
N ASP A 44 -1.55 -1.31 11.65
CA ASP A 44 -2.00 -1.57 10.29
C ASP A 44 -1.45 -0.54 9.28
N ARG A 45 -0.96 0.60 9.78
CA ARG A 45 -0.40 1.70 8.98
C ARG A 45 0.64 1.25 7.95
N PRO A 46 1.75 0.57 8.31
CA PRO A 46 2.76 0.14 7.34
C PRO A 46 2.24 -0.90 6.33
N VAL A 47 1.30 -1.76 6.74
CA VAL A 47 0.73 -2.78 5.86
C VAL A 47 -0.16 -2.12 4.81
N ILE A 48 -1.02 -1.20 5.23
CA ILE A 48 -1.94 -0.50 4.33
C ILE A 48 -1.16 0.41 3.40
N GLU A 49 -0.07 1.02 3.86
CA GLU A 49 0.85 1.78 3.01
C GLU A 49 1.43 0.95 1.88
N MET A 50 1.91 -0.25 2.21
CA MET A 50 2.49 -1.18 1.24
C MET A 50 1.41 -1.65 0.25
N ALA A 51 0.20 -1.92 0.73
CA ALA A 51 -0.93 -2.27 -0.12
C ALA A 51 -1.30 -1.12 -1.07
N CYS A 52 -1.35 0.12 -0.60
CA CYS A 52 -1.65 1.29 -1.41
C CYS A 52 -0.58 1.55 -2.49
N THR A 53 0.69 1.42 -2.11
CA THR A 53 1.81 1.52 -3.05
C THR A 53 1.70 0.46 -4.15
N GLN A 54 1.37 -0.77 -3.77
CA GLN A 54 1.28 -1.87 -4.71
C GLN A 54 0.05 -1.76 -5.62
N TYR A 55 -1.05 -1.23 -5.08
CA TYR A 55 -2.25 -0.90 -5.83
C TYR A 55 -1.99 0.19 -6.87
N GLU A 56 -1.25 1.24 -6.50
CA GLU A 56 -0.83 2.28 -7.45
C GLU A 56 0.02 1.69 -8.58
N GLN A 57 1.03 0.86 -8.26
CA GLN A 57 1.81 0.16 -9.29
C GLN A 57 0.95 -0.69 -10.21
N TYR A 58 -0.07 -1.37 -9.68
CA TYR A 58 -1.02 -2.13 -10.50
C TYR A 58 -1.81 -1.24 -11.45
N ARG A 59 -2.26 -0.07 -10.97
CA ARG A 59 -3.06 0.89 -11.74
C ARG A 59 -2.24 1.65 -12.78
N THR A 60 -0.95 1.88 -12.53
CA THR A 60 -0.04 2.59 -13.44
C THR A 60 0.83 1.67 -14.28
N ALA A 61 0.72 0.34 -14.12
CA ALA A 61 1.51 -0.62 -14.88
C ALA A 61 1.21 -0.53 -16.39
N VAL A 62 2.27 -0.32 -17.16
CA VAL A 62 2.23 -0.24 -18.63
C VAL A 62 2.20 -1.64 -19.24
N THR A 63 2.92 -2.60 -18.65
CA THR A 63 2.97 -3.99 -19.15
C THR A 63 2.05 -4.90 -18.34
N ASP A 64 1.48 -5.92 -18.99
CA ASP A 64 0.69 -6.95 -18.30
C ASP A 64 1.51 -7.74 -17.28
N LYS A 65 2.81 -7.93 -17.53
CA LYS A 65 3.70 -8.61 -16.59
C LYS A 65 3.82 -7.83 -15.28
N ASP A 66 4.06 -6.53 -15.36
CA ASP A 66 4.19 -5.67 -14.17
C ASP A 66 2.85 -5.50 -13.47
N ARG A 67 1.76 -5.39 -14.25
CA ARG A 67 0.39 -5.38 -13.71
C ARG A 67 0.08 -6.64 -12.93
N GLN A 68 0.41 -7.81 -13.49
CA GLN A 68 0.17 -9.10 -12.86
C GLN A 68 1.03 -9.29 -11.59
N ALA A 69 2.30 -8.87 -11.63
CA ALA A 69 3.17 -8.90 -10.46
C ALA A 69 2.62 -7.98 -9.35
N ALA A 70 2.16 -6.78 -9.72
CA ALA A 70 1.64 -5.81 -8.78
C ALA A 70 0.34 -6.27 -8.13
N ILE A 71 -0.65 -6.73 -8.90
CA ILE A 71 -1.90 -7.23 -8.33
C ILE A 71 -1.66 -8.45 -7.45
N THR A 72 -0.74 -9.34 -7.82
CA THR A 72 -0.39 -10.52 -7.01
C THR A 72 0.20 -10.11 -5.66
N SER A 73 1.11 -9.13 -5.66
CA SER A 73 1.68 -8.58 -4.43
C SER A 73 0.62 -7.88 -3.57
N TYR A 74 -0.27 -7.10 -4.18
CA TYR A 74 -1.37 -6.43 -3.48
C TYR A 74 -2.28 -7.44 -2.78
N LEU A 75 -2.74 -8.46 -3.52
CA LEU A 75 -3.59 -9.52 -2.99
C LEU A 75 -2.88 -10.32 -1.90
N ARG A 76 -1.59 -10.59 -2.04
CA ARG A 76 -0.80 -11.27 -1.01
C ARG A 76 -0.73 -10.45 0.27
N ILE A 77 -0.52 -9.15 0.18
CA ILE A 77 -0.49 -8.25 1.36
C ILE A 77 -1.86 -8.27 2.03
N MET A 78 -2.93 -8.05 1.27
CA MET A 78 -4.28 -8.05 1.82
C MET A 78 -4.68 -9.40 2.40
N SER A 79 -4.29 -10.52 1.79
CA SER A 79 -4.59 -11.87 2.27
C SER A 79 -3.78 -12.25 3.52
N LYS A 80 -2.48 -11.92 3.54
CA LYS A 80 -1.57 -12.28 4.65
C LYS A 80 -1.80 -11.43 5.91
N TYR A 81 -2.25 -10.19 5.74
CA TYR A 81 -2.33 -9.22 6.83
C TYR A 81 -3.76 -8.74 7.12
N GLY A 82 -4.71 -8.95 6.21
CA GLY A 82 -6.09 -8.47 6.31
C GLY A 82 -7.08 -9.45 6.95
N ALA A 83 -6.66 -10.63 7.43
CA ALA A 83 -7.58 -11.63 7.95
C ALA A 83 -7.68 -11.69 9.49
N THR A 84 -6.60 -11.50 10.26
CA THR A 84 -6.70 -11.52 11.74
C THR A 84 -5.64 -10.68 12.47
N PRO A 85 -5.93 -10.18 13.70
CA PRO A 85 -4.97 -9.50 14.57
C PRO A 85 -3.69 -10.28 14.90
N LYS A 86 -3.70 -11.61 14.77
CA LYS A 86 -2.61 -12.48 15.19
C LYS A 86 -1.44 -12.47 14.21
N ASP A 87 -1.73 -12.29 12.92
CA ASP A 87 -0.73 -12.23 11.85
C ASP A 87 0.01 -10.87 11.79
N ARG A 88 -0.53 -9.85 12.49
CA ARG A 88 -0.04 -8.46 12.52
C ARG A 88 1.31 -8.26 13.24
N LYS A 89 1.76 -9.21 14.06
CA LYS A 89 3.00 -9.09 14.88
C LYS A 89 4.30 -9.44 14.15
N MET A 90 4.24 -9.99 12.95
CA MET A 90 5.39 -10.65 12.32
C MET A 90 6.28 -9.73 11.46
N MET A 91 5.99 -8.43 11.33
CA MET A 91 6.71 -7.59 10.36
C MET A 91 7.72 -6.63 11.01
N LYS A 92 9.00 -6.82 10.68
CA LYS A 92 10.05 -5.79 10.74
C LYS A 92 10.05 -5.10 9.37
N TYR A 93 9.41 -3.93 9.26
CA TYR A 93 9.35 -3.19 7.99
C TYR A 93 10.52 -2.22 7.88
N THR A 94 11.16 -2.22 6.70
CA THR A 94 12.07 -1.16 6.25
C THR A 94 11.40 -0.48 5.07
N PRO A 95 11.15 0.85 5.11
CA PRO A 95 10.54 1.57 4.00
C PRO A 95 11.35 1.36 2.73
N GLN A 96 10.70 0.84 1.68
CA GLN A 96 11.34 0.79 0.38
C GLN A 96 11.37 2.21 -0.18
N PRO A 97 12.55 2.74 -0.56
CA PRO A 97 12.62 4.00 -1.25
C PRO A 97 11.88 3.85 -2.57
N GLN A 98 10.90 4.72 -2.80
CA GLN A 98 10.19 4.82 -4.07
C GLN A 98 11.22 4.93 -5.18
N ARG A 99 11.20 4.00 -6.15
CA ARG A 99 11.93 4.15 -7.41
C ARG A 99 11.30 5.29 -8.21
N LYS A 100 11.62 6.52 -7.82
CA LYS A 100 11.47 7.71 -8.65
C LYS A 100 12.51 7.60 -9.77
N GLY A 101 12.06 7.53 -11.02
CA GLY A 101 12.91 7.80 -12.19
C GLY A 101 13.36 6.61 -13.04
N GLN A 102 12.45 5.72 -13.45
CA GLN A 102 12.74 4.80 -14.56
C GLN A 102 11.53 4.67 -15.51
N ILE A 103 10.97 5.81 -15.92
CA ILE A 103 9.99 5.90 -17.01
C ILE A 103 10.33 7.16 -17.82
N ASP A 104 11.56 7.31 -18.29
CA ASP A 104 11.95 8.48 -19.10
C ASP A 104 13.03 8.18 -20.15
N LYS A 105 13.24 6.91 -20.54
CA LYS A 105 14.23 6.61 -21.60
C LYS A 105 13.80 5.68 -22.71
N ASP A 106 12.66 5.02 -22.61
CA ASP A 106 12.24 4.06 -23.65
C ASP A 106 11.03 4.53 -24.49
N ILE A 107 10.60 5.80 -24.35
CA ILE A 107 9.57 6.41 -25.20
C ILE A 107 10.19 7.59 -25.96
N ALA A 108 11.21 7.33 -26.76
CA ALA A 108 11.77 8.34 -27.67
C ALA A 108 12.28 7.76 -29.01
N GLU A 109 12.10 6.47 -29.31
CA GLU A 109 12.69 5.86 -30.52
C GLU A 109 11.70 5.06 -31.39
N ASP A 110 10.39 5.37 -31.36
CA ASP A 110 9.44 4.70 -32.28
C ASP A 110 8.38 5.64 -32.89
N PHE A 111 8.65 6.95 -32.91
CA PHE A 111 7.86 7.91 -33.68
C PHE A 111 8.77 8.91 -34.39
N ASP A 112 9.51 8.43 -35.38
CA ASP A 112 9.93 9.25 -36.51
C ASP A 112 9.96 8.40 -37.79
N LEU A 113 9.09 8.76 -38.73
CA LEU A 113 8.97 8.39 -40.16
C LEU A 113 8.47 7.00 -40.56
#